data_AF-A0A087K9S8-F1
#
_entry.id   AF-A0A087K9S8-F1
#
_cell.length_a   1.000
_cell.length_b   1.000
_cell.length_c   1.000
_cell.angle_alpha   90.00
_cell.angle_beta   90.00
_cell.angle_gamma   90.00
#
_symmetry.space_group_name_H-M   'P 1'
#
loop_
_entity.id
_entity.type
_entity.pdbx_description
1 polymer ?
#
loop_
_entity_poly.entity_id
_entity_poly.type
_entity_poly.pdbx_seq_one_letter_code
_entity_poly.pdbx_strand_id
1 'polypeptide(L)'
;MEWTALAATVLGAVIGVGSTLVTDRVSWRRDTRERDRETLRTVGAQFLEALTEARDAISDASRSEHLPMAERAQLARASTSAQGVHAKQYQLELLATPEVAESARDASYCLLLYRDAVVAGHLRDDPECTQARRAFREARQKLMTAMRSSLAPR
;
A
#
# COMPACT_ATOMS: atom_id res chain seq x y z
N MET A 1 -55.96 29.21 21.91
CA MET A 1 -54.99 30.11 21.24
C MET A 1 -53.55 29.87 21.71
N GLU A 2 -53.26 29.49 22.97
CA GLU A 2 -51.88 29.29 23.46
C GLU A 2 -51.23 27.94 23.10
N TRP A 3 -52.03 26.89 22.91
CA TRP A 3 -51.52 25.53 22.66
C TRP A 3 -50.82 25.35 21.30
N THR A 4 -51.25 26.10 20.29
CA THR A 4 -50.66 26.05 18.93
C THR A 4 -49.30 26.75 18.88
N ALA A 5 -49.07 27.77 19.70
CA ALA A 5 -47.79 28.47 19.80
C ALA A 5 -46.72 27.61 20.47
N LEU A 6 -47.09 26.90 21.55
CA LEU A 6 -46.21 25.92 22.22
C LEU A 6 -45.88 24.73 21.31
N ALA A 7 -46.87 24.21 20.57
CA ALA A 7 -46.64 23.15 19.59
C ALA A 7 -45.66 23.58 18.50
N ALA A 8 -45.76 24.82 17.99
CA ALA A 8 -44.87 25.34 16.96
C ALA A 8 -43.42 25.52 17.46
N THR A 9 -43.22 25.91 18.72
CA THR A 9 -41.87 26.07 19.31
C THR A 9 -41.19 24.73 19.55
N VAL A 10 -41.92 23.74 20.07
CA VAL A 10 -41.40 22.38 20.26
C VAL A 10 -41.05 21.75 18.92
N LEU A 11 -41.91 21.90 17.90
CA LEU A 11 -41.66 21.37 16.56
C LEU A 11 -40.43 22.05 15.92
N GLY A 12 -40.29 23.37 16.05
CA GLY A 12 -39.13 24.12 15.57
C GLY A 12 -37.82 23.70 16.25
N ALA A 13 -37.85 23.44 17.56
CA ALA A 13 -36.70 22.96 18.32
C ALA A 13 -36.28 21.53 17.92
N VAL A 14 -37.24 20.62 17.71
CA VAL A 14 -36.99 19.24 17.27
C VAL A 14 -36.42 19.21 15.85
N ILE A 15 -36.95 20.03 14.94
CA ILE A 15 -36.41 20.14 13.56
C ILE A 15 -35.01 20.75 13.60
N GLY A 16 -34.76 21.77 14.42
CA GLY A 16 -33.44 22.38 14.61
C GLY A 16 -32.40 21.37 15.10
N VAL A 17 -32.67 20.70 16.22
CA VAL A 17 -31.75 19.73 16.86
C VAL A 17 -31.58 18.47 16.00
N GLY A 18 -32.66 17.98 15.38
CA GLY A 18 -32.60 16.83 14.47
C GLY A 18 -31.75 17.10 13.23
N SER A 19 -31.82 18.31 12.68
CA SER A 19 -31.01 18.73 11.53
C SER A 19 -29.53 18.82 11.87
N THR A 20 -29.19 19.31 13.07
CA THR A 20 -27.79 19.38 13.53
C THR A 20 -27.20 17.99 13.75
N LEU A 21 -27.94 17.07 14.39
CA LEU A 21 -27.48 15.70 14.65
C LEU A 21 -27.30 14.87 13.37
N VAL A 22 -28.16 15.06 12.36
CA VAL A 22 -28.00 14.41 11.06
C VAL A 22 -26.80 14.98 10.30
N THR A 23 -26.60 16.30 10.35
CA THR A 23 -25.45 16.96 9.72
C THR A 23 -24.14 16.53 10.37
N ASP A 24 -24.09 16.44 11.70
CA ASP A 24 -22.93 15.94 12.46
C ASP A 24 -22.65 14.47 12.19
N ARG A 25 -23.69 13.64 12.03
CA ARG A 25 -23.50 12.22 11.69
C ARG A 25 -22.93 12.05 10.28
N VAL A 26 -23.37 12.86 9.32
CA VAL A 26 -22.90 12.83 7.93
C VAL A 26 -21.49 13.38 7.83
N SER A 27 -21.18 14.49 8.51
CA SER A 27 -19.83 15.06 8.56
C SER A 27 -18.84 14.08 9.20
N TRP A 28 -19.20 13.47 10.34
CA TRP A 28 -18.36 12.48 11.02
C TRP A 28 -18.05 11.26 10.15
N ARG A 29 -19.07 10.74 9.42
CA ARG A 29 -18.89 9.61 8.50
C ARG A 29 -18.03 9.98 7.29
N ARG A 30 -18.16 11.20 6.79
CA ARG A 30 -17.34 11.71 5.68
C ARG A 30 -15.89 11.87 6.11
N ASP A 31 -15.68 12.49 7.26
CA ASP A 31 -14.37 12.71 7.88
C ASP A 31 -13.63 11.40 8.15
N THR A 32 -14.32 10.40 8.67
CA THR A 32 -13.71 9.08 8.96
C THR A 32 -13.27 8.39 7.67
N ARG A 33 -14.11 8.40 6.62
CA ARG A 33 -13.78 7.81 5.31
C ARG A 33 -12.61 8.50 4.63
N GLU A 34 -12.53 9.83 4.73
CA GLU A 34 -11.39 10.58 4.19
C GLU A 34 -10.10 10.23 4.94
N ARG A 35 -10.15 10.15 6.28
CA ARG A 35 -9.01 9.74 7.11
C ARG A 35 -8.54 8.32 6.82
N ASP A 36 -9.47 7.37 6.68
CA ASP A 36 -9.13 5.97 6.35
C ASP A 36 -8.45 5.88 4.98
N ARG A 37 -8.93 6.65 4.01
CA ARG A 37 -8.39 6.71 2.67
C ARG A 37 -6.99 7.34 2.62
N GLU A 38 -6.79 8.43 3.36
CA GLU A 38 -5.47 9.07 3.46
C GLU A 38 -4.47 8.17 4.19
N THR A 39 -4.92 7.42 5.20
CA THR A 39 -4.10 6.41 5.88
C THR A 39 -3.70 5.29 4.91
N LEU A 40 -4.65 4.75 4.14
CA LEU A 40 -4.37 3.73 3.14
C LEU A 40 -3.40 4.23 2.05
N ARG A 41 -3.59 5.47 1.60
CA ARG A 41 -2.69 6.13 0.64
C ARG A 41 -1.27 6.22 1.21
N THR A 42 -1.14 6.66 2.46
CA THR A 42 0.15 6.84 3.13
C THR A 42 0.87 5.50 3.30
N VAL A 43 0.21 4.51 3.88
CA VAL A 43 0.80 3.19 4.13
C VAL A 43 1.15 2.48 2.82
N GLY A 44 0.28 2.59 1.81
CA GLY A 44 0.56 2.02 0.49
C GLY A 44 1.73 2.71 -0.21
N ALA A 45 1.88 4.03 -0.10
CA ALA A 45 3.04 4.75 -0.63
C ALA A 45 4.34 4.31 0.04
N GLN A 46 4.34 4.20 1.38
CA GLN A 46 5.50 3.73 2.15
C GLN A 46 5.92 2.30 1.77
N PHE A 47 4.94 1.43 1.50
CA PHE A 47 5.23 0.07 1.03
C PHE A 47 5.81 0.04 -0.39
N LEU A 48 5.26 0.83 -1.31
CA LEU A 48 5.78 0.96 -2.68
C LEU A 48 7.21 1.54 -2.72
N GLU A 49 7.50 2.48 -1.84
CA GLU A 49 8.84 3.04 -1.63
C GLU A 49 9.82 1.94 -1.18
N ALA A 50 9.50 1.20 -0.12
CA ALA A 50 10.35 0.12 0.37
C ALA A 50 10.59 -0.99 -0.67
N LEU A 51 9.56 -1.36 -1.44
CA LEU A 51 9.72 -2.29 -2.56
C LEU A 51 10.67 -1.75 -3.62
N THR A 52 10.59 -0.44 -3.90
CA THR A 52 11.40 0.23 -4.92
C THR A 52 12.85 0.28 -4.50
N GLU A 53 13.13 0.67 -3.25
CA GLU A 53 14.47 0.73 -2.65
C GLU A 53 15.11 -0.66 -2.54
N ALA A 54 14.37 -1.65 -2.06
CA ALA A 54 14.87 -3.02 -1.97
C ALA A 54 15.21 -3.58 -3.37
N ARG A 55 14.35 -3.33 -4.37
CA ARG A 55 14.63 -3.71 -5.77
C ARG A 55 15.87 -3.00 -6.32
N ASP A 56 16.08 -1.73 -5.98
CA ASP A 56 17.28 -1.01 -6.43
C ASP A 56 18.54 -1.60 -5.82
N ALA A 57 18.54 -1.90 -4.52
CA ALA A 57 19.66 -2.59 -3.87
C ALA A 57 19.95 -3.97 -4.48
N ILE A 58 18.91 -4.77 -4.79
CA ILE A 58 19.08 -6.05 -5.50
C ILE A 58 19.64 -5.83 -6.92
N SER A 59 19.15 -4.80 -7.61
CA SER A 59 19.63 -4.42 -8.94
C SER A 59 21.09 -4.03 -8.94
N ASP A 60 21.54 -3.31 -7.93
CA ASP A 60 22.94 -2.91 -7.84
C ASP A 60 23.82 -4.11 -7.51
N ALA A 61 23.40 -4.98 -6.59
CA ALA A 61 24.07 -6.26 -6.36
C ALA A 61 24.18 -7.13 -7.63
N SER A 62 23.13 -7.17 -8.47
CA SER A 62 23.12 -7.94 -9.73
C SER A 62 24.05 -7.39 -10.82
N ARG A 63 24.42 -6.10 -10.75
CA ARG A 63 25.30 -5.42 -11.71
C ARG A 63 26.77 -5.43 -11.29
N SER A 64 27.04 -5.68 -10.02
CA SER A 64 28.39 -5.61 -9.46
C SER A 64 29.22 -6.85 -9.81
N GLU A 65 29.47 -7.08 -11.10
CA GLU A 65 30.24 -8.24 -11.61
C GLU A 65 31.64 -8.36 -11.00
N HIS A 66 32.21 -7.23 -10.59
CA HIS A 66 33.50 -7.15 -9.92
C HIS A 66 33.49 -7.75 -8.49
N LEU A 67 32.32 -7.91 -7.88
CA LEU A 67 32.20 -8.49 -6.54
C LEU A 67 32.08 -10.02 -6.60
N PRO A 68 32.69 -10.74 -5.64
CA PRO A 68 32.47 -12.16 -5.47
C PRO A 68 30.97 -12.50 -5.33
N MET A 69 30.56 -13.64 -5.87
CA MET A 69 29.17 -14.12 -5.79
C MET A 69 28.62 -14.11 -4.35
N ALA A 70 29.42 -14.55 -3.38
CA ALA A 70 29.00 -14.60 -1.98
C ALA A 70 28.65 -13.20 -1.42
N GLU A 71 29.40 -12.17 -1.83
CA GLU A 71 29.19 -10.79 -1.42
C GLU A 71 27.95 -10.20 -2.09
N ARG A 72 27.77 -10.41 -3.41
CA ARG A 72 26.54 -10.04 -4.13
C ARG A 72 25.30 -10.66 -3.49
N ALA A 73 25.38 -11.96 -3.19
CA ALA A 73 24.28 -12.69 -2.56
C ALA A 73 23.95 -12.14 -1.16
N GLN A 74 24.98 -11.72 -0.40
CA GLN A 74 24.76 -11.10 0.91
C GLN A 74 24.09 -9.73 0.81
N LEU A 75 24.54 -8.88 -0.11
CA LEU A 75 23.91 -7.58 -0.39
C LEU A 75 22.46 -7.75 -0.82
N ALA A 76 22.18 -8.71 -1.72
CA ALA A 76 20.82 -9.02 -2.15
C ALA A 76 19.94 -9.49 -0.98
N ARG A 77 20.43 -10.40 -0.12
CA ARG A 77 19.68 -10.86 1.07
C ARG A 77 19.33 -9.75 2.05
N ALA A 78 20.28 -8.86 2.33
CA ALA A 78 20.09 -7.78 3.28
C ALA A 78 19.07 -6.73 2.81
N SER A 79 18.88 -6.57 1.50
CA SER A 79 18.03 -5.54 0.91
C SER A 79 16.59 -5.52 1.44
N THR A 80 15.93 -6.68 1.54
CA THR A 80 14.51 -6.77 1.92
C THR A 80 14.29 -6.41 3.39
N SER A 81 15.17 -6.91 4.27
CA SER A 81 15.12 -6.60 5.70
C SER A 81 15.52 -5.16 6.00
N ALA A 82 16.55 -4.65 5.30
CA ALA A 82 17.04 -3.28 5.49
C ALA A 82 15.97 -2.23 5.20
N GLN A 83 15.13 -2.46 4.18
CA GLN A 83 14.05 -1.54 3.82
C GLN A 83 12.72 -1.83 4.53
N GLY A 84 12.68 -2.80 5.45
CA GLY A 84 11.49 -3.11 6.24
C GLY A 84 10.27 -3.52 5.40
N VAL A 85 10.50 -4.17 4.24
CA VAL A 85 9.46 -4.49 3.25
C VAL A 85 8.30 -5.24 3.90
N HIS A 86 8.57 -6.28 4.69
CA HIS A 86 7.53 -7.08 5.34
C HIS A 86 6.75 -6.31 6.41
N ALA A 87 7.40 -5.44 7.18
CA ALA A 87 6.71 -4.63 8.17
C ALA A 87 5.69 -3.69 7.52
N LYS A 88 6.09 -3.03 6.42
CA LYS A 88 5.23 -2.15 5.64
C LYS A 88 4.15 -2.92 4.88
N GLN A 89 4.46 -4.13 4.41
CA GLN A 89 3.49 -5.06 3.81
C GLN A 89 2.37 -5.38 4.81
N TYR A 90 2.71 -5.76 6.04
CA TYR A 90 1.71 -6.09 7.06
C TYR A 90 0.85 -4.87 7.45
N GLN A 91 1.46 -3.69 7.55
CA GLN A 91 0.70 -2.45 7.78
C GLN A 91 -0.31 -2.19 6.66
N LEU A 92 0.09 -2.41 5.39
CA LEU A 92 -0.82 -2.26 4.25
C LEU A 92 -1.94 -3.30 4.30
N GLU A 93 -1.62 -4.57 4.52
CA GLU A 93 -2.61 -5.66 4.54
C GLU A 93 -3.68 -5.51 5.61
N LEU A 94 -3.39 -4.83 6.73
CA LEU A 94 -4.37 -4.56 7.78
C LEU A 94 -5.46 -3.55 7.37
N LEU A 95 -5.16 -2.67 6.41
CA LEU A 95 -6.02 -1.54 6.00
C LEU A 95 -6.58 -1.70 4.60
N ALA A 96 -5.89 -2.47 3.76
CA ALA A 96 -6.17 -2.64 2.35
C ALA A 96 -7.42 -3.48 2.09
N THR A 97 -8.00 -3.30 0.90
CA THR A 97 -8.98 -4.27 0.38
C THR A 97 -8.28 -5.61 0.08
N PRO A 98 -9.03 -6.73 0.01
CA PRO A 98 -8.45 -8.04 -0.31
C PRO A 98 -7.61 -8.04 -1.59
N GLU A 99 -8.05 -7.31 -2.62
CA GLU A 99 -7.34 -7.24 -3.92
C GLU A 99 -6.00 -6.49 -3.81
N VAL A 100 -5.94 -5.44 -3.00
CA VAL A 100 -4.70 -4.69 -2.74
C VAL A 100 -3.76 -5.54 -1.88
N ALA A 101 -4.27 -6.23 -0.87
CA ALA A 101 -3.50 -7.12 -0.01
C ALA A 101 -2.88 -8.29 -0.81
N GLU A 102 -3.66 -8.93 -1.69
CA GLU A 102 -3.17 -9.98 -2.58
C GLU A 102 -2.08 -9.46 -3.52
N SER A 103 -2.33 -8.34 -4.19
CA SER A 103 -1.33 -7.72 -5.06
C SER A 103 -0.04 -7.31 -4.32
N ALA A 104 -0.14 -6.95 -3.05
CA ALA A 104 1.00 -6.61 -2.21
C ALA A 104 1.85 -7.84 -1.86
N ARG A 105 1.21 -8.97 -1.57
CA ARG A 105 1.89 -10.26 -1.36
C ARG A 105 2.58 -10.72 -2.64
N ASP A 106 1.90 -10.65 -3.77
CA ASP A 106 2.47 -11.03 -5.08
C ASP A 106 3.70 -10.18 -5.43
N ALA A 107 3.61 -8.86 -5.25
CA ALA A 107 4.74 -7.96 -5.50
C ALA A 107 5.94 -8.27 -4.59
N SER A 108 5.67 -8.56 -3.32
CA SER A 108 6.71 -8.97 -2.36
C SER A 108 7.34 -10.30 -2.76
N TYR A 109 6.52 -11.29 -3.14
CA TYR A 109 6.99 -12.59 -3.58
C TYR A 109 7.85 -12.51 -4.84
N CYS A 110 7.41 -11.76 -5.86
CA CYS A 110 8.23 -11.55 -7.06
C CYS A 110 9.54 -10.82 -6.77
N LEU A 111 9.58 -9.93 -5.77
CA LEU A 111 10.82 -9.30 -5.32
C LEU A 111 11.79 -10.33 -4.69
N LEU A 112 11.25 -11.28 -3.90
CA LEU A 112 12.05 -12.38 -3.34
C LEU A 112 12.59 -13.28 -4.45
N LEU A 113 11.79 -13.62 -5.47
CA LEU A 113 12.29 -14.40 -6.61
C LEU A 113 13.42 -13.68 -7.35
N TYR A 114 13.34 -12.36 -7.48
CA TYR A 114 14.42 -11.57 -8.07
C TYR A 114 15.68 -11.59 -7.21
N ARG A 115 15.54 -11.40 -5.90
CA ARG A 115 16.65 -11.54 -4.95
C ARG A 115 17.28 -12.93 -5.04
N ASP A 116 16.46 -13.97 -5.11
CA ASP A 116 16.91 -15.36 -5.09
C ASP A 116 17.67 -15.72 -6.38
N ALA A 117 17.31 -15.14 -7.53
CA ALA A 117 18.10 -15.24 -8.75
C ALA A 117 19.51 -14.67 -8.56
N VAL A 118 19.64 -13.48 -7.95
CA VAL A 118 20.96 -12.88 -7.66
C VAL A 118 21.74 -13.71 -6.65
N VAL A 119 21.07 -14.27 -5.64
CA VAL A 119 21.67 -15.18 -4.64
C VAL A 119 22.20 -16.47 -5.28
N ALA A 120 21.49 -16.99 -6.29
CA ALA A 120 21.94 -18.15 -7.08
C ALA A 120 23.13 -17.83 -7.99
N GLY A 121 23.56 -16.56 -8.05
CA GLY A 121 24.74 -16.12 -8.76
C GLY A 121 24.44 -15.40 -10.06
N HIS A 122 23.19 -15.38 -10.51
CA HIS A 122 22.79 -14.75 -11.76
C HIS A 122 23.09 -13.25 -11.75
N LEU A 123 23.61 -12.77 -12.87
CA LEU A 123 23.87 -11.37 -13.15
C LEU A 123 22.64 -10.73 -13.79
N ARG A 124 22.63 -9.40 -13.85
CA ARG A 124 21.50 -8.61 -14.36
C ARG A 124 20.96 -9.10 -15.71
N ASP A 125 21.87 -9.43 -16.62
CA ASP A 125 21.57 -9.72 -18.03
C ASP A 125 21.33 -11.21 -18.27
N ASP A 126 21.50 -12.06 -17.25
CA ASP A 126 21.12 -13.46 -17.34
C ASP A 126 19.61 -13.61 -17.53
N PRO A 127 19.15 -14.64 -18.26
CA PRO A 127 17.73 -14.87 -18.52
C PRO A 127 16.88 -14.96 -17.25
N GLU A 128 17.35 -15.67 -16.22
CA GLU A 128 16.66 -15.91 -14.96
C GLU A 128 16.45 -14.60 -14.19
N CYS A 129 17.51 -13.79 -14.11
CA CYS A 129 17.48 -12.48 -13.48
C CYS A 129 16.58 -11.52 -14.27
N THR A 130 16.67 -11.53 -15.60
CA THR A 130 15.81 -10.73 -16.48
C THR A 130 14.34 -11.09 -16.34
N GLN A 131 14.01 -12.38 -16.29
CA GLN A 131 12.64 -12.87 -16.10
C GLN A 131 12.10 -12.45 -14.73
N ALA A 132 12.86 -12.64 -13.65
CA ALA A 132 12.44 -12.26 -12.31
C ALA A 132 12.22 -10.74 -12.18
N ARG A 133 13.10 -9.92 -12.79
CA ARG A 133 12.91 -8.46 -12.84
C ARG A 133 11.64 -8.04 -13.57
N ARG A 134 11.30 -8.72 -14.67
CA ARG A 134 10.05 -8.46 -15.42
C ARG A 134 8.84 -8.85 -14.59
N ALA A 135 8.84 -10.04 -13.99
CA ALA A 135 7.77 -10.50 -13.11
C ALA A 135 7.52 -9.53 -11.95
N PHE A 136 8.59 -9.05 -11.28
CA PHE A 136 8.44 -8.03 -10.24
C PHE A 136 7.84 -6.72 -10.77
N ARG A 137 8.28 -6.24 -11.94
CA ARG A 137 7.73 -5.02 -12.54
C ARG A 137 6.23 -5.16 -12.81
N GLU A 138 5.80 -6.31 -13.34
CA GLU A 138 4.40 -6.60 -13.61
C GLU A 138 3.57 -6.68 -12.32
N ALA A 139 4.07 -7.39 -11.30
CA ALA A 139 3.40 -7.49 -10.00
C ALA A 139 3.26 -6.12 -9.33
N ARG A 140 4.32 -5.29 -9.35
CA ARG A 140 4.26 -3.90 -8.84
C ARG A 140 3.25 -3.06 -9.61
N GLN A 141 3.13 -3.24 -10.92
CA GLN A 141 2.13 -2.53 -11.72
C GLN A 141 0.71 -2.95 -11.34
N LYS A 142 0.45 -4.25 -11.13
CA LYS A 142 -0.84 -4.75 -10.64
C LYS A 142 -1.20 -4.14 -9.29
N LEU A 143 -0.26 -4.11 -8.35
CA LEU A 143 -0.43 -3.46 -7.05
C LEU A 143 -0.80 -1.97 -7.19
N MET A 144 -0.06 -1.21 -8.00
CA MET A 144 -0.39 0.21 -8.22
C MET A 144 -1.79 0.39 -8.83
N THR A 145 -2.20 -0.48 -9.75
CA THR A 145 -3.56 -0.45 -10.32
C THR A 145 -4.62 -0.75 -9.26
N ALA A 146 -4.44 -1.81 -8.46
CA ALA A 146 -5.35 -2.16 -7.37
C ALA A 146 -5.48 -1.02 -6.35
N MET A 147 -4.35 -0.41 -5.96
CA MET A 147 -4.34 0.74 -5.07
C MET A 147 -5.09 1.94 -5.65
N ARG A 148 -4.86 2.29 -6.93
CA ARG A 148 -5.58 3.39 -7.58
C ARG A 148 -7.10 3.14 -7.60
N SER A 149 -7.53 1.92 -7.90
CA SER A 149 -8.94 1.55 -7.86
C SER A 149 -9.52 1.63 -6.45
N SER A 150 -8.78 1.19 -5.43
CA SER A 150 -9.20 1.31 -4.03
C SER A 150 -9.27 2.77 -3.55
N LEU A 151 -8.44 3.64 -4.12
CA LEU A 151 -8.38 5.07 -3.85
C LEU A 151 -9.17 5.89 -4.86
N ALA A 152 -10.09 5.30 -5.66
CA ALA A 152 -10.99 6.04 -6.54
C ALA A 152 -12.22 6.52 -5.76
N PRO A 153 -12.75 7.75 -6.02
CA PRO A 153 -14.00 8.20 -5.38
C PRO A 153 -15.12 7.24 -5.81
N ARG A 154 -15.93 6.78 -4.85
CA ARG A 154 -17.14 5.99 -5.16
C ARG A 154 -18.33 6.90 -5.38
#